data_AF-A0A2P6VT22-F1
#
_entry.id   AF-A0A2P6VT22-F1
#
_cell.length_a   1.000
_cell.length_b   1.000
_cell.length_c   1.000
_cell.angle_alpha   90.00
_cell.angle_beta   90.00
_cell.angle_gamma   90.00
#
_symmetry.space_group_name_H-M   'P 1'
#
loop_
_entity.id
_entity.type
_entity.pdbx_description
1 polymer ?
#
loop_
_entity_poly.entity_id
_entity_poly.type
_entity_poly.pdbx_seq_one_letter_code
_entity_poly.pdbx_strand_id
1 'polypeptide(L)'
;MEEPTADGWGARLHQALARRFGIDTRGLAAYRIAIAALVLVDLFAYRLPDLGAFYTDDGVLPRSLLAETFPVAASISLHAVTGAWAGQLALLSLTAAASAALLVGYRTRWAAILTWLGLASMQARNPHVLNAGDTLVLATLFFGLFLPLGRRWSLDALHRSEESSAQADVVASPASVGLLLQIVVVYATNAVFKTRSSGWMQGTAVRRIFALDDFTVRLGDGLAQVPELLVAANWVWFAALIASPLLVLLPGWPRAAYAGLLAALHLGMLATLMLGVFPLVSIAALLVVVPPVAWDRLEATATPLRRRIAASIPSRTRSPGSPGLPEGLRETGRDLVHSGLAVLVVAGLLWHAMALGFVAKPAALDQAGRAAEHEWRMFAPASTTYGYVEAPAELGSGETVDAIQGEPYTRQPPGDLADAYPSTLWHRYLKDLPEVTDAEQAALAGYLCEQIRTSHGEAAESLELVYVEHEIRLDGPDPVERQTLHSQPCSG
;
A
#
# COMPACT_ATOMS: atom_id res chain seq x y z
N MET A 1 11.26 6.85 54.16
CA MET A 1 11.38 6.41 52.75
C MET A 1 10.63 5.10 52.67
N GLU A 2 9.37 5.15 52.26
CA GLU A 2 8.63 3.91 51.94
C GLU A 2 9.15 3.39 50.60
N GLU A 3 9.63 2.14 50.59
CA GLU A 3 9.96 1.44 49.36
C GLU A 3 8.68 1.26 48.52
N PRO A 4 8.71 1.58 47.21
CA PRO A 4 7.56 1.34 46.35
C PRO A 4 7.33 -0.18 46.21
N THR A 5 6.20 -0.67 46.71
CA THR A 5 5.76 -2.06 46.58
C THR A 5 5.65 -2.47 45.10
N ALA A 6 5.90 -3.74 44.79
CA ALA A 6 5.90 -4.29 43.42
C ALA A 6 4.61 -3.97 42.61
N ASP A 7 3.47 -3.82 43.30
CA ASP A 7 2.17 -3.45 42.70
C ASP A 7 2.15 -2.03 42.12
N GLY A 8 2.90 -1.09 42.71
CA GLY A 8 3.00 0.29 42.23
C GLY A 8 3.79 0.43 40.93
N TRP A 9 4.77 -0.46 40.71
CA TRP A 9 5.57 -0.48 39.48
C TRP A 9 4.76 -0.97 38.28
N GLY A 10 3.96 -2.02 38.46
CA GLY A 10 3.07 -2.54 37.41
C GLY A 10 2.04 -1.52 36.96
N ALA A 11 1.38 -0.83 37.89
CA ALA A 11 0.40 0.20 37.58
C ALA A 11 1.02 1.41 36.86
N ARG A 12 2.21 1.86 37.30
CA ARG A 12 2.95 2.96 36.65
C ARG A 12 3.41 2.59 35.25
N LEU A 13 3.91 1.38 35.04
CA LEU A 13 4.32 0.88 33.73
C LEU A 13 3.11 0.77 32.79
N HIS A 14 2.00 0.21 33.27
CA HIS A 14 0.76 0.13 32.48
C HIS A 14 0.26 1.51 32.06
N GLN A 15 0.25 2.48 32.98
CA GLN A 15 -0.16 3.85 32.67
C GLN A 15 0.79 4.55 31.70
N ALA A 16 2.10 4.32 31.83
CA ALA A 16 3.09 4.82 30.88
C ALA A 16 2.89 4.23 29.48
N LEU A 17 2.72 2.91 29.38
CA LEU A 17 2.46 2.22 28.12
C LEU A 17 1.14 2.69 27.49
N ALA A 18 0.07 2.82 28.27
CA ALA A 18 -1.21 3.35 27.78
C ALA A 18 -1.10 4.78 27.24
N ARG A 19 -0.24 5.62 27.83
CA ARG A 19 0.02 6.98 27.32
C ARG A 19 0.80 7.00 26.00
N ARG A 20 1.65 6.00 25.74
CA ARG A 20 2.47 5.92 24.51
C ARG A 20 1.77 5.17 23.38
N PHE A 21 1.10 4.07 23.73
CA PHE A 21 0.45 3.18 22.79
C PHE A 21 -1.08 3.35 22.72
N GLY A 22 -1.62 4.31 23.46
CA GLY A 22 -3.02 4.71 23.35
C GLY A 22 -3.27 5.45 22.04
N ILE A 23 -4.33 5.06 21.33
CA ILE A 23 -4.79 5.69 20.10
C ILE A 23 -6.09 6.44 20.38
N ASP A 24 -6.15 7.71 19.98
CA ASP A 24 -7.38 8.50 20.05
C ASP A 24 -8.43 7.94 19.09
N THR A 25 -9.66 7.80 19.56
CA THR A 25 -10.78 7.25 18.79
C THR A 25 -11.19 8.12 17.59
N ARG A 26 -10.86 9.41 17.60
CA ARG A 26 -10.96 10.30 16.43
C ARG A 26 -9.91 9.93 15.38
N GLY A 27 -8.69 9.60 15.81
CA GLY A 27 -7.64 9.05 14.95
C GLY A 27 -8.04 7.73 14.30
N LEU A 28 -8.66 6.81 15.04
CA LEU A 28 -9.22 5.56 14.48
C LEU A 28 -10.31 5.81 13.43
N ALA A 29 -11.18 6.80 13.67
CA ALA A 29 -12.23 7.17 12.72
C ALA A 29 -11.65 7.82 11.45
N ALA A 30 -10.70 8.73 11.59
CA ALA A 30 -9.99 9.35 10.48
C ALA A 30 -9.26 8.29 9.63
N TYR A 31 -8.53 7.39 10.29
CA TYR A 31 -7.87 6.25 9.67
C TYR A 31 -8.85 5.35 8.90
N ARG A 32 -9.97 4.98 9.51
CA ARG A 32 -11.01 4.16 8.86
C ARG A 32 -11.51 4.82 7.59
N ILE A 33 -11.84 6.11 7.65
CA ILE A 33 -12.35 6.87 6.50
C ILE A 33 -11.28 6.95 5.42
N ALA A 34 -10.04 7.29 5.79
CA ALA A 34 -8.93 7.43 4.84
C ALA A 34 -8.61 6.11 4.13
N ILE A 35 -8.42 5.01 4.87
CA ILE A 35 -8.11 3.70 4.27
C ILE A 35 -9.28 3.20 3.41
N ALA A 36 -10.52 3.29 3.88
CA ALA A 36 -11.66 2.85 3.08
C ALA A 36 -11.81 3.67 1.78
N ALA A 37 -11.56 4.97 1.82
CA ALA A 37 -11.55 5.82 0.63
C ALA A 37 -10.41 5.45 -0.32
N LEU A 38 -9.20 5.21 0.20
CA LEU A 38 -8.06 4.80 -0.62
C LEU A 38 -8.30 3.44 -1.29
N VAL A 39 -8.92 2.50 -0.59
CA VAL A 39 -9.31 1.21 -1.18
C VAL A 39 -10.34 1.42 -2.30
N LEU A 40 -11.35 2.25 -2.10
CA LEU A 40 -12.32 2.54 -3.18
C LEU A 40 -11.64 3.19 -4.39
N VAL A 41 -10.75 4.15 -4.16
CA VAL A 41 -9.96 4.77 -5.24
C VAL A 41 -9.10 3.73 -5.95
N ASP A 42 -8.42 2.85 -5.22
CA ASP A 42 -7.64 1.77 -5.83
C ASP A 42 -8.50 0.88 -6.73
N LEU A 43 -9.62 0.38 -6.20
CA LEU A 43 -10.53 -0.50 -6.93
C LEU A 43 -11.10 0.17 -8.19
N PHE A 44 -11.54 1.42 -8.11
CA PHE A 44 -12.21 2.09 -9.23
C PHE A 44 -11.26 2.75 -10.23
N ALA A 45 -10.16 3.35 -9.76
CA ALA A 45 -9.25 4.11 -10.61
C ALA A 45 -8.14 3.24 -11.22
N TYR A 46 -7.74 2.15 -10.54
CA TYR A 46 -6.63 1.32 -11.00
C TYR A 46 -7.07 -0.11 -11.33
N ARG A 47 -7.83 -0.79 -10.46
CA ARG A 47 -8.11 -2.23 -10.63
C ARG A 47 -9.23 -2.53 -11.64
N LEU A 48 -10.29 -1.71 -11.66
CA LEU A 48 -11.44 -1.92 -12.54
C LEU A 48 -11.13 -1.68 -14.03
N PRO A 49 -10.39 -0.63 -14.43
CA PRO A 49 -10.06 -0.39 -15.84
C PRO A 49 -9.26 -1.55 -16.46
N ASP A 50 -8.28 -2.06 -15.73
CA ASP A 50 -7.40 -3.14 -16.17
C ASP A 50 -7.83 -4.53 -15.65
N LEU A 51 -9.11 -4.70 -15.31
CA LEU A 51 -9.62 -5.95 -14.72
C LEU A 51 -9.37 -7.16 -15.63
N GLY A 52 -9.60 -6.99 -16.94
CA GLY A 52 -9.33 -8.01 -17.96
C GLY A 52 -7.86 -8.41 -17.97
N ALA A 53 -6.98 -7.43 -18.15
CA ALA A 53 -5.54 -7.63 -18.27
C ALA A 53 -4.94 -8.35 -17.06
N PHE A 54 -5.26 -7.94 -15.83
CA PHE A 54 -4.51 -8.41 -14.66
C PHE A 54 -5.19 -9.49 -13.83
N TYR A 55 -6.50 -9.71 -13.98
CA TYR A 55 -7.26 -10.57 -13.07
C TYR A 55 -8.02 -11.72 -13.77
N THR A 56 -8.04 -11.79 -15.10
CA THR A 56 -8.75 -12.84 -15.86
C THR A 56 -7.83 -13.91 -16.44
N ASP A 57 -8.40 -15.02 -16.92
CA ASP A 57 -7.66 -16.08 -17.64
C ASP A 57 -7.26 -15.64 -19.06
N ASP A 58 -7.93 -14.63 -19.61
CA ASP A 58 -7.59 -14.02 -20.91
C ASP A 58 -6.49 -12.95 -20.78
N GLY A 59 -6.02 -12.68 -19.56
CA GLY A 59 -5.05 -11.63 -19.24
C GLY A 59 -3.60 -12.09 -19.22
N VAL A 60 -2.72 -11.24 -18.69
CA VAL A 60 -1.25 -11.45 -18.66
C VAL A 60 -0.80 -12.50 -17.63
N LEU A 61 -1.68 -12.86 -16.68
CA LEU A 61 -1.41 -13.89 -15.68
C LEU A 61 -2.63 -14.81 -15.52
N PRO A 62 -2.82 -15.80 -16.42
CA PRO A 62 -3.86 -16.80 -16.29
C PRO A 62 -3.71 -17.62 -15.00
N ARG A 63 -4.79 -18.20 -14.48
CA ARG A 63 -4.74 -18.94 -13.21
C ARG A 63 -3.83 -20.17 -13.22
N SER A 64 -3.66 -20.82 -14.37
CA SER A 64 -2.71 -21.93 -14.55
C SER A 64 -1.28 -21.45 -14.29
N LEU A 65 -0.90 -20.32 -14.89
CA LEU A 65 0.41 -19.71 -14.72
C LEU A 65 0.60 -19.19 -13.28
N LEU A 66 -0.43 -18.57 -12.68
CA LEU A 66 -0.40 -18.20 -11.26
C LEU A 66 -0.14 -19.41 -10.35
N ALA A 67 -0.77 -20.57 -10.63
CA ALA A 67 -0.58 -21.77 -9.82
C ALA A 67 0.82 -22.37 -9.94
N GLU A 68 1.48 -22.17 -11.08
CA GLU A 68 2.87 -22.58 -11.32
C GLU A 68 3.85 -21.62 -10.66
N THR A 69 3.70 -20.31 -10.90
CA THR A 69 4.64 -19.29 -10.44
C THR A 69 4.45 -18.90 -8.97
N PHE A 70 3.21 -18.92 -8.46
CA PHE A 70 2.87 -18.54 -7.08
C PHE A 70 1.86 -19.50 -6.44
N PRO A 71 2.24 -20.78 -6.20
CA PRO A 71 1.30 -21.82 -5.75
C PRO A 71 0.58 -21.48 -4.44
N VAL A 72 1.27 -20.82 -3.50
CA VAL A 72 0.65 -20.36 -2.24
C VAL A 72 -0.40 -19.29 -2.51
N ALA A 73 -0.07 -18.28 -3.33
CA ALA A 73 -0.98 -17.19 -3.66
C ALA A 73 -2.23 -17.69 -4.40
N ALA A 74 -2.04 -18.62 -5.35
CA ALA A 74 -3.13 -19.32 -6.04
C ALA A 74 -4.05 -20.06 -5.07
N SER A 75 -3.49 -20.73 -4.05
CA SER A 75 -4.26 -21.57 -3.12
C SER A 75 -5.11 -20.78 -2.13
N ILE A 76 -4.71 -19.56 -1.78
CA ILE A 76 -5.40 -18.72 -0.78
C ILE A 76 -6.32 -17.66 -1.40
N SER A 77 -6.20 -17.40 -2.70
CA SER A 77 -6.96 -16.37 -3.39
C SER A 77 -8.36 -16.85 -3.77
N LEU A 78 -9.40 -16.24 -3.21
CA LEU A 78 -10.78 -16.37 -3.70
C LEU A 78 -10.92 -15.87 -5.15
N HIS A 79 -10.18 -14.84 -5.53
CA HIS A 79 -10.06 -14.35 -6.89
C HIS A 79 -9.41 -15.37 -7.84
N ALA A 80 -8.70 -16.39 -7.36
CA ALA A 80 -8.21 -17.49 -8.19
C ALA A 80 -9.26 -18.61 -8.40
N VAL A 81 -10.44 -18.54 -7.77
CA VAL A 81 -11.51 -19.54 -8.00
C VAL A 81 -12.13 -19.40 -9.40
N THR A 82 -12.10 -18.20 -9.98
CA THR A 82 -12.65 -17.92 -11.32
C THR A 82 -11.67 -17.08 -12.13
N GLY A 83 -11.51 -17.36 -13.41
CA GLY A 83 -10.76 -16.51 -14.35
C GLY A 83 -11.65 -15.70 -15.27
N ALA A 84 -12.97 -15.86 -15.18
CA ALA A 84 -13.90 -15.14 -16.03
C ALA A 84 -14.06 -13.68 -15.57
N TRP A 85 -14.12 -12.75 -16.51
CA TRP A 85 -14.29 -11.31 -16.24
C TRP A 85 -15.48 -11.01 -15.34
N ALA A 86 -16.64 -11.64 -15.58
CA ALA A 86 -17.84 -11.44 -14.76
C ALA A 86 -17.66 -11.91 -13.31
N GLY A 87 -16.89 -12.99 -13.10
CA GLY A 87 -16.57 -13.48 -11.76
C GLY A 87 -15.62 -12.54 -11.02
N GLN A 88 -14.61 -12.03 -11.70
CA GLN A 88 -13.71 -11.01 -11.16
C GLN A 88 -14.46 -9.73 -10.79
N LEU A 89 -15.35 -9.25 -11.66
CA LEU A 89 -16.16 -8.06 -11.39
C LEU A 89 -17.06 -8.25 -10.16
N ALA A 90 -17.65 -9.44 -9.99
CA ALA A 90 -18.49 -9.73 -8.84
C ALA A 90 -17.71 -9.67 -7.52
N LEU A 91 -16.50 -10.25 -7.48
CA LEU A 91 -15.63 -10.21 -6.30
C LEU A 91 -15.12 -8.80 -6.00
N LEU A 92 -14.73 -8.05 -7.04
CA LEU A 92 -14.33 -6.65 -6.94
C LEU A 92 -15.48 -5.79 -6.38
N SER A 93 -16.70 -6.00 -6.88
CA SER A 93 -17.90 -5.29 -6.45
C SER A 93 -18.25 -5.58 -4.99
N LEU A 94 -18.08 -6.82 -4.52
CA LEU A 94 -18.26 -7.18 -3.12
C LEU A 94 -17.25 -6.44 -2.22
N THR A 95 -15.99 -6.39 -2.63
CA THR A 95 -14.93 -5.65 -1.91
C THR A 95 -15.21 -4.16 -1.89
N ALA A 96 -15.67 -3.58 -3.00
CA ALA A 96 -16.07 -2.18 -3.08
C ALA A 96 -17.27 -1.88 -2.16
N ALA A 97 -18.30 -2.73 -2.15
CA ALA A 97 -19.45 -2.58 -1.25
C ALA A 97 -19.05 -2.66 0.23
N ALA A 98 -18.19 -3.61 0.58
CA ALA A 98 -17.64 -3.73 1.94
C ALA A 98 -16.82 -2.49 2.33
N SER A 99 -16.02 -1.95 1.40
CA SER A 99 -15.21 -0.75 1.62
C SER A 99 -16.07 0.50 1.76
N ALA A 100 -17.15 0.63 0.97
CA ALA A 100 -18.12 1.71 1.11
C ALA A 100 -18.86 1.64 2.46
N ALA A 101 -19.24 0.44 2.91
CA ALA A 101 -19.79 0.24 4.25
C ALA A 101 -18.77 0.60 5.34
N LEU A 102 -17.49 0.26 5.16
CA LEU A 102 -16.41 0.62 6.07
C LEU A 102 -16.20 2.14 6.13
N LEU A 103 -16.24 2.82 4.98
CA LEU A 103 -16.08 4.27 4.86
C LEU A 103 -17.10 5.01 5.74
N VAL A 104 -18.39 4.67 5.61
CA VAL A 104 -19.47 5.28 6.39
C VAL A 104 -19.58 4.70 7.81
N GLY A 105 -18.85 3.61 8.11
CA GLY A 105 -18.87 2.92 9.39
C GLY A 105 -20.20 2.22 9.67
N TYR A 106 -20.74 1.52 8.67
CA TYR A 106 -21.90 0.63 8.79
C TYR A 106 -21.44 -0.82 8.97
N ARG A 107 -21.88 -1.48 10.04
CA ARG A 107 -21.44 -2.84 10.40
C ARG A 107 -19.91 -2.97 10.34
N THR A 108 -19.24 -1.98 10.93
CA THR A 108 -17.82 -1.64 10.72
C THR A 108 -16.89 -2.84 10.86
N ARG A 109 -17.14 -3.73 11.82
CA ARG A 109 -16.29 -4.93 12.02
C ARG A 109 -16.35 -5.87 10.83
N TRP A 110 -17.55 -6.20 10.35
CA TRP A 110 -17.73 -7.07 9.20
C TRP A 110 -17.29 -6.40 7.91
N ALA A 111 -17.59 -5.10 7.75
CA ALA A 111 -17.11 -4.32 6.63
C ALA A 111 -15.57 -4.32 6.54
N ALA A 112 -14.87 -4.16 7.68
CA ALA A 112 -13.41 -4.23 7.74
C ALA A 112 -12.88 -5.63 7.41
N ILE A 113 -13.48 -6.69 7.96
CA ILE A 113 -13.09 -8.08 7.66
C ILE A 113 -13.25 -8.39 6.18
N LEU A 114 -14.40 -8.06 5.59
CA LEU A 114 -14.69 -8.33 4.18
C LEU A 114 -13.80 -7.49 3.25
N THR A 115 -13.52 -6.23 3.61
CA THR A 115 -12.56 -5.40 2.87
C THR A 115 -11.17 -6.02 2.91
N TRP A 116 -10.71 -6.45 4.09
CA TRP A 116 -9.39 -7.06 4.25
C TRP A 116 -9.27 -8.39 3.49
N LEU A 117 -10.28 -9.26 3.57
CA LEU A 117 -10.31 -10.52 2.82
C LEU A 117 -10.34 -10.31 1.31
N GLY A 118 -11.17 -9.36 0.84
CA GLY A 118 -11.26 -9.01 -0.57
C GLY A 118 -9.93 -8.50 -1.12
N LEU A 119 -9.29 -7.56 -0.41
CA LEU A 119 -7.97 -7.06 -0.77
C LEU A 119 -6.90 -8.17 -0.74
N ALA A 120 -6.84 -8.96 0.33
CA ALA A 120 -5.83 -10.01 0.46
C ALA A 120 -5.96 -11.04 -0.67
N SER A 121 -7.20 -11.38 -1.01
CA SER A 121 -7.47 -12.25 -2.14
C SER A 121 -7.11 -11.63 -3.49
N MET A 122 -7.47 -10.36 -3.73
CA MET A 122 -7.16 -9.66 -4.97
C MET A 122 -5.66 -9.52 -5.16
N GLN A 123 -4.93 -9.16 -4.09
CA GLN A 123 -3.47 -9.04 -4.14
C GLN A 123 -2.79 -10.40 -4.40
N ALA A 124 -3.29 -11.48 -3.78
CA ALA A 124 -2.81 -12.84 -4.05
C ALA A 124 -3.13 -13.34 -5.48
N ARG A 125 -4.11 -12.74 -6.17
CA ARG A 125 -4.45 -13.12 -7.56
C ARG A 125 -3.41 -12.63 -8.57
N ASN A 126 -2.71 -11.54 -8.29
CA ASN A 126 -1.65 -11.05 -9.15
C ASN A 126 -0.57 -10.30 -8.34
N PRO A 127 0.49 -11.00 -7.92
CA PRO A 127 1.60 -10.39 -7.16
C PRO A 127 2.43 -9.35 -7.94
N HIS A 128 2.43 -9.36 -9.28
CA HIS A 128 3.27 -8.45 -10.08
C HIS A 128 2.78 -7.01 -10.07
N VAL A 129 1.48 -6.80 -9.86
CA VAL A 129 0.86 -5.46 -9.88
C VAL A 129 0.73 -4.86 -8.48
N LEU A 130 1.53 -5.36 -7.53
CA LEU A 130 1.58 -4.88 -6.15
C LEU A 130 2.73 -3.91 -5.94
N ASN A 131 2.47 -2.92 -5.10
CA ASN A 131 3.49 -2.04 -4.54
C ASN A 131 3.44 -2.07 -3.00
N ALA A 132 4.42 -1.46 -2.37
CA ALA A 132 4.51 -1.42 -0.91
C ALA A 132 3.31 -0.78 -0.20
N GLY A 133 2.57 0.11 -0.88
CA GLY A 133 1.31 0.67 -0.41
C GLY A 133 0.24 -0.39 -0.23
N ASP A 134 0.12 -1.33 -1.18
CA ASP A 134 -0.83 -2.45 -1.13
C ASP A 134 -0.60 -3.32 0.12
N THR A 135 0.66 -3.68 0.37
CA THR A 135 1.05 -4.45 1.55
C THR A 135 0.85 -3.67 2.84
N LEU A 136 1.11 -2.35 2.84
CA LEU A 136 0.87 -1.50 4.00
C LEU A 136 -0.63 -1.39 4.34
N VAL A 137 -1.52 -1.31 3.35
CA VAL A 137 -2.97 -1.33 3.57
C VAL A 137 -3.38 -2.63 4.25
N LEU A 138 -2.96 -3.79 3.74
CA LEU A 138 -3.28 -5.08 4.36
C LEU A 138 -2.77 -5.17 5.80
N ALA A 139 -1.53 -4.78 6.04
CA ALA A 139 -0.91 -4.87 7.35
C ALA A 139 -1.59 -3.95 8.38
N THR A 140 -1.88 -2.70 8.01
CA THR A 140 -2.53 -1.74 8.90
C THR A 140 -4.00 -2.09 9.14
N LEU A 141 -4.74 -2.49 8.09
CA LEU A 141 -6.13 -2.88 8.20
C LEU A 141 -6.31 -4.15 9.03
N PHE A 142 -5.36 -5.08 8.96
CA PHE A 142 -5.32 -6.28 9.80
C PHE A 142 -5.37 -5.94 11.29
N PHE A 143 -4.48 -5.08 11.78
CA PHE A 143 -4.54 -4.61 13.18
C PHE A 143 -5.82 -3.82 13.44
N GLY A 144 -6.30 -3.07 12.44
CA GLY A 144 -7.59 -2.38 12.45
C GLY A 144 -8.80 -3.27 12.76
N LEU A 145 -8.80 -4.55 12.35
CA LEU A 145 -9.89 -5.51 12.60
C LEU A 145 -10.18 -5.68 14.10
N PHE A 146 -9.15 -5.50 14.93
CA PHE A 146 -9.20 -5.67 16.38
C PHE A 146 -9.40 -4.35 17.12
N LEU A 147 -9.46 -3.23 16.41
CA LEU A 147 -9.67 -1.89 16.96
C LEU A 147 -11.13 -1.42 16.78
N PRO A 148 -11.63 -0.54 17.66
CA PRO A 148 -13.00 -0.05 17.58
C PRO A 148 -13.15 1.06 16.51
N LEU A 149 -12.93 0.72 15.24
CA LEU A 149 -12.99 1.67 14.10
C LEU A 149 -14.36 2.34 13.93
N GLY A 150 -15.43 1.68 14.39
CA GLY A 150 -16.81 2.17 14.31
C GLY A 150 -17.23 3.05 15.48
N ARG A 151 -16.30 3.47 16.36
CA ARG A 151 -16.66 4.18 17.60
C ARG A 151 -17.03 5.64 17.37
N ARG A 152 -16.43 6.29 16.38
CA ARG A 152 -16.67 7.69 16.01
C ARG A 152 -16.86 7.87 14.51
N TRP A 153 -17.58 8.94 14.17
CA TRP A 153 -17.91 9.36 12.81
C TRP A 153 -18.43 8.19 11.95
N SER A 154 -19.32 7.37 12.51
CA SER A 154 -19.84 6.15 11.89
C SER A 154 -21.36 6.07 12.04
N LEU A 155 -22.02 5.34 11.14
CA LEU A 155 -23.42 4.97 11.30
C LEU A 155 -23.65 4.02 12.49
N ASP A 156 -22.67 3.17 12.81
CA ASP A 156 -22.71 2.31 14.00
C ASP A 156 -22.72 3.12 15.31
N ALA A 157 -22.05 4.27 15.36
CA ALA A 157 -22.01 5.12 16.55
C ALA A 157 -23.35 5.81 16.82
N LEU A 158 -24.18 6.04 15.80
CA LEU A 158 -25.50 6.66 15.95
C LEU A 158 -26.47 5.79 16.79
N HIS A 159 -26.22 4.48 16.84
CA HIS A 159 -27.08 3.52 17.53
C HIS A 159 -26.58 3.12 18.93
N ARG A 160 -25.52 3.77 19.45
CA ARG A 160 -24.93 3.44 20.76
C ARG A 160 -25.64 4.17 21.90
N SER A 161 -25.83 3.48 23.03
CA SER A 161 -26.38 4.10 24.25
C SER A 161 -25.42 5.14 24.84
N GLU A 162 -25.96 6.10 25.59
CA GLU A 162 -25.18 7.15 26.28
C GLU A 162 -24.12 6.57 27.23
N GLU A 163 -24.41 5.45 27.89
CA GLU A 163 -23.45 4.67 28.70
C GLU A 163 -22.27 4.13 27.88
N SER A 164 -22.50 3.71 26.64
CA SER A 164 -21.46 3.27 25.71
C SER A 164 -20.61 4.45 25.21
N SER A 165 -21.20 5.64 25.14
CA SER A 165 -20.54 6.89 24.73
C SER A 165 -19.65 7.49 25.82
N ALA A 166 -19.87 7.15 27.11
CA ALA A 166 -19.05 7.61 28.25
C ALA A 166 -17.67 6.93 28.35
N GLN A 167 -17.39 5.93 27.52
CA GLN A 167 -16.17 5.12 27.60
C GLN A 167 -14.99 5.79 26.86
N ALA A 168 -13.77 5.61 27.38
CA ALA A 168 -12.57 6.41 27.09
C ALA A 168 -12.33 6.79 25.62
N ASP A 169 -11.90 8.04 25.41
CA ASP A 169 -11.55 8.60 24.09
C ASP A 169 -10.24 8.04 23.52
N VAL A 170 -9.45 7.36 24.36
CA VAL A 170 -8.17 6.74 24.01
C VAL A 170 -8.26 5.22 24.24
N VAL A 171 -7.84 4.45 23.25
CA VAL A 171 -7.83 2.99 23.27
C VAL A 171 -6.40 2.49 23.34
N ALA A 172 -6.05 1.79 24.42
CA ALA A 172 -4.80 1.06 24.57
C ALA A 172 -5.08 -0.44 24.63
N SER A 173 -4.59 -1.20 23.66
CA SER A 173 -4.78 -2.65 23.55
C SER A 173 -3.58 -3.28 22.83
N PRO A 174 -3.42 -4.62 22.84
CA PRO A 174 -2.40 -5.29 22.04
C PRO A 174 -2.48 -4.94 20.54
N ALA A 175 -3.69 -4.70 20.02
CA ALA A 175 -3.89 -4.26 18.64
C ALA A 175 -3.42 -2.81 18.41
N SER A 176 -3.59 -1.92 19.39
CA SER A 176 -3.08 -0.53 19.29
C SER A 176 -1.55 -0.50 19.34
N VAL A 177 -0.95 -1.35 20.18
CA VAL A 177 0.50 -1.58 20.20
C VAL A 177 0.96 -2.13 18.85
N GLY A 178 0.32 -3.19 18.35
CA GLY A 178 0.65 -3.82 17.07
C GLY A 178 0.60 -2.84 15.90
N LEU A 179 -0.47 -2.05 15.79
CA LEU A 179 -0.59 -1.04 14.73
C LEU A 179 0.49 0.04 14.81
N LEU A 180 0.74 0.60 16.00
CA LEU A 180 1.77 1.63 16.17
C LEU A 180 3.19 1.09 15.95
N LEU A 181 3.47 -0.12 16.43
CA LEU A 181 4.75 -0.78 16.19
C LEU A 181 4.92 -1.12 14.71
N GLN A 182 3.88 -1.60 14.02
CA GLN A 182 3.94 -1.86 12.58
C GLN A 182 4.38 -0.60 11.81
N ILE A 183 3.82 0.57 12.13
CA ILE A 183 4.19 1.85 11.50
C ILE A 183 5.66 2.17 11.77
N VAL A 184 6.11 2.08 13.03
CA VAL A 184 7.51 2.35 13.40
C VAL A 184 8.46 1.39 12.72
N VAL A 185 8.13 0.10 12.69
CA VAL A 185 8.97 -0.95 12.11
C VAL A 185 9.10 -0.77 10.61
N VAL A 186 8.04 -0.40 9.88
CA VAL A 186 8.14 -0.08 8.45
C VAL A 186 9.19 1.02 8.20
N TYR A 187 9.13 2.13 8.94
CA TYR A 187 10.12 3.20 8.80
C TYR A 187 11.52 2.78 9.24
N ALA A 188 11.65 2.06 10.34
CA ALA A 188 12.93 1.58 10.87
C ALA A 188 13.60 0.58 9.92
N THR A 189 12.84 -0.37 9.36
CA THR A 189 13.31 -1.32 8.35
C THR A 189 13.81 -0.56 7.11
N ASN A 190 13.06 0.45 6.65
CA ASN A 190 13.49 1.28 5.53
C ASN A 190 14.79 2.04 5.85
N ALA A 191 14.93 2.57 7.08
CA ALA A 191 16.17 3.19 7.55
C ALA A 191 17.37 2.23 7.48
N VAL A 192 17.18 0.96 7.90
CA VAL A 192 18.23 -0.06 7.85
C VAL A 192 18.60 -0.41 6.40
N PHE A 193 17.64 -0.46 5.47
CA PHE A 193 18.00 -0.59 4.06
C PHE A 193 18.82 0.60 3.56
N LYS A 194 18.55 1.81 4.06
CA LYS A 194 19.27 3.03 3.64
C LYS A 194 20.69 3.08 4.18
N THR A 195 20.91 2.60 5.41
CA THR A 195 22.28 2.50 5.97
C THR A 195 23.16 1.53 5.18
N ARG A 196 22.55 0.53 4.53
CA ARG A 196 23.24 -0.44 3.67
C ARG A 196 23.45 0.03 2.23
N SER A 197 23.02 1.25 1.89
CA SER A 197 23.17 1.82 0.54
C SER A 197 24.19 2.96 0.53
N SER A 198 25.23 2.83 -0.28
CA SER A 198 26.26 3.86 -0.44
C SER A 198 25.68 5.21 -0.90
N GLY A 199 24.68 5.20 -1.81
CA GLY A 199 24.04 6.42 -2.29
C GLY A 199 23.35 7.22 -1.19
N TRP A 200 22.63 6.55 -0.29
CA TRP A 200 21.98 7.21 0.83
C TRP A 200 22.99 7.76 1.83
N MET A 201 24.03 6.99 2.13
CA MET A 201 25.12 7.37 3.03
C MET A 201 26.00 8.50 2.49
N GLN A 202 25.99 8.73 1.16
CA GLN A 202 26.70 9.82 0.50
C GLN A 202 25.82 11.04 0.21
N GLY A 203 24.51 10.99 0.50
CA GLY A 203 23.59 12.09 0.18
C GLY A 203 23.14 12.16 -1.28
N THR A 204 23.47 11.16 -2.10
CA THR A 204 23.24 11.18 -3.55
C THR A 204 22.01 10.38 -4.00
N ALA A 205 21.39 9.60 -3.11
CA ALA A 205 20.27 8.73 -3.48
C ALA A 205 19.05 9.51 -3.99
N VAL A 206 18.61 10.55 -3.28
CA VAL A 206 17.44 11.34 -3.73
C VAL A 206 17.73 12.05 -5.05
N ARG A 207 18.95 12.56 -5.28
CA ARG A 207 19.33 13.11 -6.59
C ARG A 207 19.21 12.07 -7.70
N ARG A 208 19.64 10.81 -7.46
CA ARG A 208 19.48 9.72 -8.44
C ARG A 208 18.02 9.34 -8.65
N ILE A 209 17.19 9.33 -7.61
CA ILE A 209 15.76 9.01 -7.72
C ILE A 209 15.06 10.02 -8.63
N PHE A 210 15.41 11.31 -8.55
CA PHE A 210 14.87 12.35 -9.43
C PHE A 210 15.51 12.36 -10.83
N ALA A 211 16.52 11.52 -11.07
CA ALA A 211 17.03 11.23 -12.41
C ALA A 211 16.42 9.94 -12.99
N LEU A 212 15.49 9.31 -12.27
CA LEU A 212 14.63 8.25 -12.81
C LEU A 212 13.44 8.93 -13.48
N ASP A 213 13.51 9.08 -14.80
CA ASP A 213 12.46 9.77 -15.56
C ASP A 213 11.12 9.02 -15.48
N ASP A 214 11.12 7.70 -15.29
CA ASP A 214 9.91 6.87 -15.10
C ASP A 214 9.21 7.08 -13.74
N PHE A 215 9.85 7.76 -12.79
CA PHE A 215 9.29 8.05 -11.46
C PHE A 215 8.97 9.52 -11.21
N THR A 216 9.54 10.44 -11.99
CA THR A 216 9.45 11.87 -11.73
C THR A 216 8.19 12.44 -12.38
N VAL A 217 7.36 13.16 -11.61
CA VAL A 217 6.09 13.70 -12.13
C VAL A 217 5.78 15.08 -11.54
N ARG A 218 4.95 15.86 -12.26
CA ARG A 218 4.37 17.13 -11.79
C ARG A 218 5.43 18.18 -11.39
N LEU A 219 5.65 18.38 -10.09
CA LEU A 219 6.66 19.31 -9.58
C LEU A 219 8.07 18.70 -9.59
N GLY A 220 8.16 17.41 -9.95
CA GLY A 220 9.40 16.63 -10.02
C GLY A 220 10.46 17.27 -10.90
N ASP A 221 10.14 17.62 -12.14
CA ASP A 221 11.09 18.16 -13.13
C ASP A 221 11.70 19.49 -12.69
N GLY A 222 10.90 20.32 -12.03
CA GLY A 222 11.37 21.59 -11.45
C GLY A 222 12.29 21.36 -10.25
N LEU A 223 11.97 20.38 -9.41
CA LEU A 223 12.78 20.04 -8.24
C LEU A 223 14.08 19.30 -8.61
N ALA A 224 14.06 18.51 -9.68
CA ALA A 224 15.22 17.81 -10.25
C ALA A 224 16.35 18.79 -10.61
N GLN A 225 16.00 20.03 -10.98
CA GLN A 225 16.94 21.10 -11.33
C GLN A 225 17.61 21.79 -10.14
N VAL A 226 17.31 21.40 -8.89
CA VAL A 226 17.89 22.00 -7.67
C VAL A 226 18.62 20.93 -6.85
N PRO A 227 19.84 20.51 -7.24
CA PRO A 227 20.54 19.38 -6.63
C PRO A 227 20.80 19.56 -5.13
N GLU A 228 21.08 20.78 -4.66
CA GLU A 228 21.32 21.03 -3.23
C GLU A 228 20.09 20.72 -2.39
N LEU A 229 18.89 21.02 -2.91
CA LEU A 229 17.64 20.73 -2.22
C LEU A 229 17.37 19.21 -2.19
N LEU A 230 17.72 18.47 -3.24
CA LEU A 230 17.62 17.01 -3.27
C LEU A 230 18.59 16.35 -2.27
N VAL A 231 19.81 16.86 -2.15
CA VAL A 231 20.78 16.39 -1.13
C VAL A 231 20.26 16.71 0.28
N ALA A 232 19.68 17.89 0.50
CA ALA A 232 19.05 18.21 1.78
C ALA A 232 17.86 17.28 2.08
N ALA A 233 17.00 17.04 1.08
CA ALA A 233 15.86 16.12 1.19
C ALA A 233 16.31 14.69 1.51
N ASN A 234 17.41 14.21 0.95
CA ASN A 234 18.02 12.92 1.30
C ASN A 234 18.27 12.81 2.80
N TRP A 235 18.99 13.78 3.37
CA TRP A 235 19.35 13.76 4.78
C TRP A 235 18.15 13.96 5.70
N VAL A 236 17.21 14.85 5.33
CA VAL A 236 15.97 15.06 6.09
C VAL A 236 15.12 13.79 6.13
N TRP A 237 14.89 13.16 4.98
CA TRP A 237 14.15 11.90 4.91
C TRP A 237 14.84 10.81 5.72
N PHE A 238 16.15 10.62 5.51
CA PHE A 238 16.90 9.57 6.20
C PHE A 238 16.92 9.76 7.73
N ALA A 239 17.12 10.99 8.21
CA ALA A 239 17.03 11.32 9.62
C ALA A 239 15.63 11.04 10.19
N ALA A 240 14.57 11.37 9.45
CA ALA A 240 13.19 11.08 9.85
C ALA A 240 12.87 9.56 9.88
N LEU A 241 13.50 8.75 9.04
CA LEU A 241 13.36 7.29 9.12
C LEU A 241 14.03 6.74 10.40
N ILE A 242 15.27 7.14 10.67
CA ILE A 242 16.01 6.72 11.87
C ILE A 242 15.26 7.14 13.15
N ALA A 243 14.72 8.35 13.16
CA ALA A 243 13.98 8.90 14.30
C ALA A 243 12.53 8.40 14.40
N SER A 244 12.08 7.46 13.56
CA SER A 244 10.73 6.89 13.60
C SER A 244 10.26 6.35 14.97
N PRO A 245 11.10 5.82 15.89
CA PRO A 245 10.66 5.47 17.25
C PRO A 245 10.07 6.65 18.03
N LEU A 246 10.39 7.89 17.66
CA LEU A 246 9.81 9.09 18.26
C LEU A 246 8.29 9.19 18.08
N LEU A 247 7.70 8.51 17.08
CA LEU A 247 6.24 8.42 16.91
C LEU A 247 5.54 7.80 18.13
N VAL A 248 6.24 6.97 18.90
CA VAL A 248 5.72 6.36 20.14
C VAL A 248 6.35 7.01 21.38
N LEU A 249 7.64 7.37 21.32
CA LEU A 249 8.38 7.91 22.46
C LEU A 249 8.08 9.38 22.78
N LEU A 250 7.50 10.16 21.87
CA LEU A 250 7.05 11.53 22.14
C LEU A 250 5.58 11.54 22.59
N PRO A 251 5.20 12.40 23.56
CA PRO A 251 3.79 12.65 23.87
C PRO A 251 3.34 14.01 23.28
N GLY A 252 2.02 14.24 23.19
CA GLY A 252 1.46 15.57 22.92
C GLY A 252 1.97 16.25 21.64
N TRP A 253 2.15 17.58 21.67
CA TRP A 253 2.54 18.37 20.49
C TRP A 253 3.83 17.91 19.80
N PRO A 254 4.92 17.52 20.50
CA PRO A 254 6.09 16.95 19.83
C PRO A 254 5.77 15.73 18.96
N ARG A 255 4.90 14.82 19.45
CA ARG A 255 4.44 13.67 18.65
C ARG A 255 3.63 14.10 17.44
N ALA A 256 2.73 15.07 17.62
CA ALA A 256 1.92 15.63 16.53
C ALA A 256 2.79 16.30 15.45
N ALA A 257 3.77 17.11 15.86
CA ALA A 257 4.70 17.79 14.98
C ALA A 257 5.54 16.78 14.19
N TYR A 258 6.02 15.72 14.85
CA TYR A 258 6.81 14.69 14.19
C TYR A 258 5.98 13.85 13.18
N ALA A 259 4.76 13.46 13.56
CA ALA A 259 3.82 12.83 12.63
C ALA A 259 3.48 13.75 11.44
N GLY A 260 3.33 15.06 11.71
CA GLY A 260 3.12 16.08 10.69
C GLY A 260 4.30 16.24 9.73
N LEU A 261 5.55 16.18 10.23
CA LEU A 261 6.75 16.17 9.40
C LEU A 261 6.76 14.97 8.45
N LEU A 262 6.53 13.76 8.95
CA LEU A 262 6.46 12.57 8.10
C LEU A 262 5.33 12.68 7.07
N ALA A 263 4.15 13.16 7.48
CA ALA A 263 3.04 13.37 6.57
C ALA A 263 3.39 14.40 5.47
N ALA A 264 4.08 15.49 5.81
CA ALA A 264 4.54 16.49 4.85
C ALA A 264 5.58 15.92 3.87
N LEU A 265 6.49 15.08 4.34
CA LEU A 265 7.46 14.39 3.46
C LEU A 265 6.76 13.44 2.48
N HIS A 266 5.73 12.71 2.93
CA HIS A 266 4.89 11.89 2.04
C HIS A 266 4.07 12.71 1.04
N LEU A 267 3.54 13.86 1.46
CA LEU A 267 2.88 14.79 0.55
C LEU A 267 3.85 15.37 -0.48
N GLY A 268 5.10 15.63 -0.09
CA GLY A 268 6.19 15.99 -0.99
C GLY A 268 6.40 14.91 -2.05
N MET A 269 6.55 13.64 -1.63
CA MET A 269 6.68 12.52 -2.56
C MET A 269 5.46 12.39 -3.49
N LEU A 270 4.23 12.55 -3.00
CA LEU A 270 3.02 12.53 -3.84
C LEU A 270 3.00 13.66 -4.89
N ALA A 271 3.62 14.79 -4.59
CA ALA A 271 3.68 15.95 -5.48
C ALA A 271 4.80 15.86 -6.53
N THR A 272 5.78 14.97 -6.35
CA THR A 272 6.99 14.92 -7.18
C THR A 272 7.31 13.54 -7.77
N LEU A 273 6.78 12.46 -7.19
CA LEU A 273 7.11 11.07 -7.56
C LEU A 273 5.85 10.23 -7.79
N MET A 274 5.87 9.38 -8.83
CA MET A 274 4.81 8.42 -9.14
C MET A 274 4.99 7.13 -8.33
N LEU A 275 4.62 7.15 -7.05
CA LEU A 275 4.72 6.00 -6.14
C LEU A 275 3.38 5.28 -5.90
N GLY A 276 2.39 5.51 -6.78
CA GLY A 276 1.04 4.98 -6.62
C GLY A 276 0.38 5.43 -5.31
N VAL A 277 -0.33 4.53 -4.65
CA VAL A 277 -1.08 4.81 -3.40
C VAL A 277 -0.19 4.90 -2.16
N PHE A 278 1.08 4.50 -2.24
CA PHE A 278 1.95 4.34 -1.07
C PHE A 278 2.06 5.59 -0.16
N PRO A 279 2.32 6.81 -0.67
CA PRO A 279 2.41 7.99 0.19
C PRO A 279 1.09 8.31 0.89
N LEU A 280 -0.04 8.09 0.22
CA LEU A 280 -1.37 8.32 0.77
C LEU A 280 -1.72 7.33 1.89
N VAL A 281 -1.39 6.05 1.69
CA VAL A 281 -1.58 5.00 2.71
C VAL A 281 -0.70 5.29 3.93
N SER A 282 0.53 5.74 3.72
CA SER A 282 1.45 6.13 4.80
C SER A 282 0.89 7.30 5.62
N ILE A 283 0.32 8.31 4.96
CA ILE A 283 -0.36 9.43 5.63
C ILE A 283 -1.59 8.95 6.40
N ALA A 284 -2.41 8.06 5.80
CA ALA A 284 -3.58 7.49 6.45
C ALA A 284 -3.20 6.73 7.73
N ALA A 285 -2.12 5.94 7.69
CA ALA A 285 -1.59 5.23 8.86
C ALA A 285 -1.11 6.21 9.96
N LEU A 286 -0.49 7.34 9.60
CA LEU A 286 -0.06 8.34 10.57
C LEU A 286 -1.21 9.00 11.35
N LEU A 287 -2.46 8.95 10.84
CA LEU A 287 -3.63 9.49 11.55
C LEU A 287 -3.86 8.84 12.92
N VAL A 288 -3.50 7.56 13.09
CA VAL A 288 -3.60 6.88 14.40
C VAL A 288 -2.49 7.29 15.38
N VAL A 289 -1.44 7.95 14.88
CA VAL A 289 -0.33 8.46 15.70
C VAL A 289 -0.66 9.85 16.26
N VAL A 290 -1.59 10.58 15.66
CA VAL A 290 -1.96 11.94 16.08
C VAL A 290 -2.53 11.92 17.50
N PRO A 291 -1.93 12.65 18.46
CA PRO A 291 -2.33 12.62 19.86
C PRO A 291 -3.59 13.47 20.15
N PRO A 292 -4.26 13.25 21.30
CA PRO A 292 -5.51 13.93 21.65
C PRO A 292 -5.45 15.46 21.55
N VAL A 293 -4.36 16.08 22.01
CA VAL A 293 -4.19 17.55 22.00
C VAL A 293 -4.34 18.18 20.60
N ALA A 294 -3.94 17.48 19.55
CA ALA A 294 -4.08 17.95 18.18
C ALA A 294 -5.53 17.80 17.69
N TRP A 295 -6.19 16.69 18.03
CA TRP A 295 -7.60 16.47 17.73
C TRP A 295 -8.53 17.46 18.45
N ASP A 296 -8.25 17.76 19.72
CA ASP A 296 -9.00 18.75 20.50
C ASP A 296 -8.92 20.13 19.84
N ARG A 297 -7.73 20.49 19.35
CA ARG A 297 -7.53 21.77 18.64
C ARG A 297 -8.28 21.81 17.31
N LEU A 298 -8.32 20.70 16.58
CA LEU A 298 -9.06 20.55 15.31
C LEU A 298 -10.58 20.60 15.52
N GLU A 299 -11.10 19.98 16.57
CA GLU A 299 -12.54 20.07 16.89
C GLU A 299 -12.92 21.47 17.34
N ALA A 300 -12.07 22.14 18.11
CA ALA A 300 -12.30 23.54 18.50
C ALA A 300 -12.40 24.48 17.28
N THR A 301 -11.56 24.29 16.25
CA THR A 301 -11.66 25.09 15.01
C THR A 301 -12.88 24.71 14.15
N ALA A 302 -13.28 23.43 14.15
CA ALA A 302 -14.43 22.95 13.39
C ALA A 302 -15.80 23.18 14.08
N THR A 303 -15.81 23.66 15.33
CA THR A 303 -17.03 23.86 16.15
C THR A 303 -18.11 24.73 15.48
N PRO A 304 -17.80 25.85 14.80
CA PRO A 304 -18.81 26.68 14.14
C PRO A 304 -19.54 25.95 13.00
N LEU A 305 -18.80 25.15 12.21
CA LEU A 305 -19.33 24.35 11.12
C LEU A 305 -20.18 23.18 11.65
N ARG A 306 -19.71 22.51 12.72
CA ARG A 306 -20.44 21.44 13.40
C ARG A 306 -21.80 21.89 13.93
N ARG A 307 -21.88 23.08 14.56
CA ARG A 307 -23.17 23.61 15.06
C ARG A 307 -24.18 23.86 13.94
N ARG A 308 -23.72 24.25 12.75
CA ARG A 308 -24.58 24.47 11.57
C ARG A 308 -25.11 23.17 10.98
N ILE A 309 -24.29 22.12 10.94
CA ILE A 309 -24.68 20.80 10.41
C ILE A 309 -25.54 20.02 11.42
N ALA A 310 -25.25 20.13 12.72
CA ALA A 310 -26.05 19.48 13.76
C ALA A 310 -27.48 20.05 13.85
N ALA A 311 -27.68 21.32 13.47
CA ALA A 311 -28.99 21.95 13.43
C ALA A 311 -29.90 21.44 12.30
N SER A 312 -29.36 20.74 11.31
CA SER A 312 -30.10 20.24 10.13
C SER A 312 -30.34 18.73 10.13
N ILE A 313 -29.91 18.00 11.19
CA ILE A 313 -30.12 16.56 11.31
C ILE A 313 -31.26 16.31 12.32
N PRO A 314 -32.40 15.71 11.91
CA PRO A 314 -33.48 15.36 12.82
C PRO A 314 -33.01 14.33 13.86
N SER A 315 -33.20 14.62 15.13
CA SER A 315 -33.02 13.65 16.23
C SER A 315 -34.03 12.52 16.09
N ARG A 316 -33.59 11.32 15.72
CA ARG A 316 -34.46 10.15 15.56
C ARG A 316 -34.34 9.20 16.77
N THR A 317 -35.48 8.66 17.16
CA THR A 317 -35.72 7.89 18.38
C THR A 317 -35.13 6.49 18.38
N ARG A 318 -34.73 6.07 19.59
CA ARG A 318 -34.19 4.78 20.05
C ARG A 318 -34.91 3.55 19.49
N SER A 319 -34.12 2.49 19.27
CA SER A 319 -34.59 1.09 19.32
C SER A 319 -33.76 0.32 20.36
N PRO A 320 -34.31 -0.71 21.05
CA PRO A 320 -33.62 -1.43 22.13
C PRO A 320 -32.46 -2.28 21.62
N GLY A 321 -31.41 -2.40 22.44
CA GLY A 321 -30.17 -3.09 22.12
C GLY A 321 -30.28 -4.62 22.03
N SER A 322 -29.43 -5.19 21.20
CA SER A 322 -29.22 -6.64 21.08
C SER A 322 -28.61 -7.23 22.37
N PRO A 323 -28.97 -8.47 22.74
CA PRO A 323 -28.45 -9.11 23.95
C PRO A 323 -26.93 -9.36 23.84
N GLY A 324 -26.21 -9.03 24.91
CA GLY A 324 -24.78 -9.33 25.05
C GLY A 324 -24.54 -10.79 25.43
N LEU A 325 -23.43 -11.36 24.96
CA LEU A 325 -22.96 -12.69 25.36
C LEU A 325 -22.56 -12.73 26.86
N PRO A 326 -22.68 -13.89 27.53
CA PRO A 326 -22.32 -14.08 28.94
C PRO A 326 -20.84 -13.74 29.24
N GLU A 327 -20.57 -13.17 30.42
CA GLU A 327 -19.26 -12.64 30.82
C GLU A 327 -18.13 -13.68 30.84
N GLY A 328 -18.39 -14.92 31.27
CA GLY A 328 -17.36 -15.98 31.34
C GLY A 328 -16.79 -16.43 29.99
N LEU A 329 -17.57 -16.31 28.89
CA LEU A 329 -17.09 -16.58 27.52
C LEU A 329 -16.29 -15.40 26.95
N ARG A 330 -16.48 -14.18 27.49
CA ARG A 330 -15.78 -12.96 27.05
C ARG A 330 -14.35 -12.88 27.58
N GLU A 331 -14.09 -13.36 28.78
CA GLU A 331 -12.77 -13.29 29.40
C GLU A 331 -11.78 -14.28 28.78
N THR A 332 -12.14 -15.56 28.68
CA THR A 332 -11.30 -16.59 28.02
C THR A 332 -11.09 -16.27 26.53
N GLY A 333 -12.11 -15.75 25.85
CA GLY A 333 -12.00 -15.31 24.46
C GLY A 333 -11.08 -14.09 24.29
N ARG A 334 -11.07 -13.16 25.24
CA ARG A 334 -10.20 -11.98 25.22
C ARG A 334 -8.73 -12.36 25.38
N ASP A 335 -8.42 -13.28 26.29
CA ASP A 335 -7.03 -13.67 26.54
C ASP A 335 -6.44 -14.51 25.39
N LEU A 336 -7.27 -15.34 24.74
CA LEU A 336 -6.90 -16.03 23.49
C LEU A 336 -6.66 -15.04 22.35
N VAL A 337 -7.53 -14.03 22.18
CA VAL A 337 -7.35 -12.98 21.16
C VAL A 337 -6.10 -12.15 21.43
N HIS A 338 -5.83 -11.77 22.68
CA HIS A 338 -4.63 -11.03 23.05
C HIS A 338 -3.35 -11.83 22.81
N SER A 339 -3.35 -13.12 23.19
CA SER A 339 -2.22 -14.02 22.96
C SER A 339 -1.97 -14.23 21.46
N GLY A 340 -3.04 -14.44 20.68
CA GLY A 340 -2.97 -14.54 19.23
C GLY A 340 -2.43 -13.25 18.59
N LEU A 341 -2.90 -12.07 19.04
CA LEU A 341 -2.38 -10.78 18.58
C LEU A 341 -0.90 -10.60 18.91
N ALA A 342 -0.45 -11.00 20.09
CA ALA A 342 0.96 -10.95 20.44
C ALA A 342 1.80 -11.83 19.51
N VAL A 343 1.34 -13.06 19.22
CA VAL A 343 1.97 -13.96 18.24
C VAL A 343 2.02 -13.31 16.86
N LEU A 344 0.96 -12.63 16.42
CA LEU A 344 0.90 -11.95 15.12
C LEU A 344 1.85 -10.75 15.06
N VAL A 345 1.97 -9.97 16.14
CA VAL A 345 2.98 -8.91 16.23
C VAL A 345 4.39 -9.50 16.12
N VAL A 346 4.66 -10.59 16.83
CA VAL A 346 5.95 -11.29 16.75
C VAL A 346 6.19 -11.82 15.34
N ALA A 347 5.19 -12.42 14.70
CA ALA A 347 5.29 -12.91 13.31
C ALA A 347 5.57 -11.77 12.33
N GLY A 348 4.92 -10.61 12.50
CA GLY A 348 5.20 -9.41 11.72
C GLY A 348 6.63 -8.90 11.93
N LEU A 349 7.12 -8.87 13.17
CA LEU A 349 8.50 -8.51 13.48
C LEU A 349 9.50 -9.50 12.85
N LEU A 350 9.21 -10.80 12.91
CA LEU A 350 10.01 -11.84 12.26
C LEU A 350 10.00 -11.69 10.75
N TRP A 351 8.89 -11.28 10.14
CA TRP A 351 8.80 -10.99 8.72
C TRP A 351 9.77 -9.88 8.30
N HIS A 352 9.82 -8.79 9.08
CA HIS A 352 10.80 -7.71 8.85
C HIS A 352 12.25 -8.17 9.09
N ALA A 353 12.48 -9.00 10.11
CA ALA A 353 13.81 -9.58 10.34
C ALA A 353 14.27 -10.48 9.19
N MET A 354 13.36 -11.26 8.60
CA MET A 354 13.63 -12.05 7.38
C MET A 354 13.91 -11.15 6.17
N ALA A 355 13.13 -10.08 5.96
CA ALA A 355 13.36 -9.13 4.88
C ALA A 355 14.72 -8.42 5.00
N LEU A 356 15.21 -8.20 6.23
CA LEU A 356 16.54 -7.66 6.52
C LEU A 356 17.67 -8.68 6.43
N GLY A 357 17.38 -9.96 6.16
CA GLY A 357 18.36 -11.04 6.11
C GLY A 357 18.91 -11.45 7.48
N PHE A 358 18.26 -11.06 8.58
CA PHE A 358 18.65 -11.47 9.93
C PHE A 358 18.14 -12.88 10.28
N VAL A 359 17.12 -13.36 9.57
CA VAL A 359 16.51 -14.68 9.75
C VAL A 359 16.37 -15.33 8.37
N ALA A 360 16.73 -16.62 8.25
CA ALA A 360 16.60 -17.35 6.98
C ALA A 360 15.12 -17.56 6.60
N LYS A 361 14.80 -17.41 5.31
CA LYS A 361 13.46 -17.63 4.79
C LYS A 361 13.23 -19.12 4.47
N PRO A 362 12.06 -19.68 4.81
CA PRO A 362 11.67 -21.00 4.30
C PRO A 362 11.59 -20.99 2.77
N ALA A 363 12.11 -22.04 2.11
CA ALA A 363 12.12 -22.15 0.64
C ALA A 363 10.70 -22.04 0.02
N ALA A 364 9.68 -22.52 0.73
CA ALA A 364 8.27 -22.41 0.31
C ALA A 364 7.74 -20.96 0.27
N LEU A 365 8.45 -20.02 0.89
CA LEU A 365 8.11 -18.59 0.92
C LEU A 365 9.10 -17.75 0.11
N ASP A 366 10.00 -18.36 -0.68
CA ASP A 366 11.07 -17.62 -1.35
C ASP A 366 10.51 -16.69 -2.44
N GLN A 367 9.57 -17.16 -3.27
CA GLN A 367 8.91 -16.34 -4.30
C GLN A 367 8.06 -15.21 -3.70
N ALA A 368 7.18 -15.52 -2.73
CA ALA A 368 6.41 -14.51 -2.00
C ALA A 368 7.32 -13.53 -1.23
N GLY A 369 8.47 -14.02 -0.76
CA GLY A 369 9.48 -13.27 -0.06
C GLY A 369 10.30 -12.35 -0.96
N ARG A 370 10.51 -12.68 -2.24
CA ARG A 370 11.18 -11.82 -3.24
C ARG A 370 10.31 -10.65 -3.64
N ALA A 371 9.01 -10.86 -3.85
CA ALA A 371 8.04 -9.79 -4.10
C ALA A 371 7.98 -8.82 -2.90
N ALA A 372 7.85 -9.35 -1.68
CA ALA A 372 7.82 -8.53 -0.46
C ALA A 372 9.16 -7.84 -0.15
N GLU A 373 10.31 -8.40 -0.55
CA GLU A 373 11.62 -7.74 -0.38
C GLU A 373 11.78 -6.51 -1.26
N HIS A 374 11.31 -6.56 -2.50
CA HIS A 374 11.34 -5.43 -3.42
C HIS A 374 10.48 -4.27 -2.93
N GLU A 375 9.33 -4.57 -2.33
CA GLU A 375 8.41 -3.57 -1.80
C GLU A 375 9.04 -2.70 -0.70
N TRP A 376 9.75 -3.29 0.27
CA TRP A 376 10.26 -2.51 1.41
C TRP A 376 11.62 -1.84 1.18
N ARG A 377 12.37 -2.28 0.17
CA ARG A 377 13.68 -1.71 -0.19
C ARG A 377 13.57 -0.29 -0.76
N MET A 378 12.49 0.06 -1.49
CA MET A 378 12.16 1.38 -2.07
C MET A 378 13.36 2.28 -2.39
N PHE A 379 14.10 2.03 -3.47
CA PHE A 379 15.33 2.76 -3.80
C PHE A 379 16.48 2.53 -2.78
N ALA A 380 16.61 1.35 -2.18
CA ALA A 380 17.83 0.91 -1.49
C ALA A 380 18.27 -0.50 -1.92
N PRO A 381 19.36 -0.61 -2.69
CA PRO A 381 20.16 0.50 -3.22
C PRO A 381 19.34 1.43 -4.12
N ALA A 382 19.72 2.70 -4.22
CA ALA A 382 19.12 3.58 -5.23
C ALA A 382 19.42 2.97 -6.60
N SER A 383 18.40 2.80 -7.44
CA SER A 383 18.57 2.23 -8.77
C SER A 383 19.63 3.03 -9.54
N THR A 384 20.51 2.31 -10.22
CA THR A 384 21.51 2.87 -11.13
C THR A 384 21.04 2.85 -12.57
N THR A 385 19.94 2.16 -12.83
CA THR A 385 19.29 2.08 -14.12
C THR A 385 17.80 2.39 -14.00
N TYR A 386 17.21 2.88 -15.08
CA TYR A 386 15.77 2.87 -15.34
C TYR A 386 15.54 2.30 -16.72
N GLY A 387 14.31 1.89 -17.03
CA GLY A 387 14.04 1.36 -18.34
C GLY A 387 12.56 1.26 -18.62
N TYR A 388 12.27 1.02 -19.89
CA TYR A 388 10.90 0.84 -20.35
C TYR A 388 10.78 -0.32 -21.33
N VAL A 389 9.58 -0.89 -21.40
CA VAL A 389 9.28 -1.98 -22.33
C VAL A 389 8.63 -1.41 -23.57
N GLU A 390 9.18 -1.76 -24.72
CA GLU A 390 8.58 -1.56 -26.03
C GLU A 390 8.02 -2.91 -26.53
N ALA A 391 6.86 -2.88 -27.18
CA ALA A 391 6.23 -4.08 -27.72
C ALA A 391 5.87 -3.92 -29.22
N PRO A 392 6.86 -3.78 -30.13
CA PRO A 392 6.55 -3.62 -31.55
C PRO A 392 5.89 -4.89 -32.09
N ALA A 393 4.75 -4.71 -32.76
CA ALA A 393 4.01 -5.75 -33.46
C ALA A 393 3.89 -5.40 -34.95
N GLU A 394 4.31 -6.31 -35.82
CA GLU A 394 4.21 -6.14 -37.28
C GLU A 394 2.86 -6.68 -37.77
N LEU A 395 2.04 -5.83 -38.36
CA LEU A 395 0.75 -6.19 -38.93
C LEU A 395 0.91 -6.83 -40.32
N GLY A 396 -0.07 -7.62 -40.76
CA GLY A 396 -0.07 -8.21 -42.11
C GLY A 396 -0.12 -7.16 -43.24
N SER A 397 -0.50 -5.92 -42.93
CA SER A 397 -0.41 -4.76 -43.80
C SER A 397 1.01 -4.20 -43.98
N GLY A 398 1.99 -4.65 -43.18
CA GLY A 398 3.37 -4.17 -43.14
C GLY A 398 3.59 -2.93 -42.24
N GLU A 399 2.54 -2.46 -41.55
CA GLU A 399 2.65 -1.42 -40.51
C GLU A 399 3.15 -2.02 -39.19
N THR A 400 3.96 -1.27 -38.44
CA THR A 400 4.37 -1.65 -37.08
C THR A 400 3.67 -0.78 -36.06
N VAL A 401 3.01 -1.40 -35.09
CA VAL A 401 2.30 -0.72 -34.00
C VAL A 401 2.92 -1.08 -32.65
N ASP A 402 2.83 -0.18 -31.68
CA ASP A 402 3.17 -0.47 -30.29
C ASP A 402 2.00 -1.26 -29.68
N ALA A 403 2.22 -2.51 -29.31
CA ALA A 403 1.14 -3.37 -28.82
C ALA A 403 0.66 -3.01 -27.40
N ILE A 404 1.41 -2.23 -26.63
CA ILE A 404 1.00 -1.75 -25.30
C ILE A 404 0.06 -0.55 -25.45
N GLN A 405 0.37 0.39 -26.34
CA GLN A 405 -0.42 1.62 -26.51
C GLN A 405 -1.48 1.52 -27.62
N GLY A 406 -1.26 0.68 -28.62
CA GLY A 406 -2.10 0.56 -29.83
C GLY A 406 -1.86 1.66 -30.88
N GLU A 407 -0.77 2.43 -30.73
CA GLU A 407 -0.43 3.55 -31.61
C GLU A 407 0.71 3.16 -32.59
N PRO A 408 0.92 3.91 -33.69
CA PRO A 408 2.03 3.66 -34.60
C PRO A 408 3.37 3.63 -33.89
N TYR A 409 4.14 2.55 -34.09
CA TYR A 409 5.41 2.36 -33.39
C TYR A 409 6.48 3.31 -33.94
N THR A 410 7.12 4.04 -33.04
CA THR A 410 8.34 4.79 -33.36
C THR A 410 9.45 4.34 -32.41
N ARG A 411 10.68 4.25 -32.94
CA ARG A 411 11.88 3.92 -32.16
C ARG A 411 12.36 5.06 -31.26
N GLN A 412 11.61 6.16 -31.16
CA GLN A 412 11.98 7.27 -30.29
C GLN A 412 11.40 7.03 -28.90
N PRO A 413 12.16 7.30 -27.82
CA PRO A 413 11.62 7.22 -26.47
C PRO A 413 10.45 8.19 -26.33
N PRO A 414 9.43 7.85 -25.52
CA PRO A 414 8.35 8.78 -25.22
C PRO A 414 8.91 10.04 -24.55
N GLY A 415 8.22 11.18 -24.75
CA GLY A 415 8.69 12.47 -24.24
C GLY A 415 8.81 12.52 -22.71
N ASP A 416 7.85 11.91 -22.01
CA ASP A 416 7.88 11.62 -20.58
C ASP A 416 7.74 10.11 -20.40
N LEU A 417 8.67 9.46 -19.71
CA LEU A 417 8.62 8.01 -19.47
C LEU A 417 7.48 7.62 -18.53
N ALA A 418 6.97 8.53 -17.71
CA ALA A 418 5.75 8.29 -16.93
C ALA A 418 4.52 8.07 -17.83
N ASP A 419 4.53 8.64 -19.04
CA ASP A 419 3.48 8.48 -20.06
C ASP A 419 3.71 7.25 -20.96
N ALA A 420 4.82 6.54 -20.80
CA ALA A 420 5.10 5.31 -21.57
C ALA A 420 4.07 4.20 -21.30
N TYR A 421 3.37 4.27 -20.16
CA TYR A 421 2.50 3.20 -19.68
C TYR A 421 1.04 3.65 -19.55
N PRO A 422 0.06 2.79 -19.92
CA PRO A 422 -1.36 3.13 -19.82
C PRO A 422 -1.85 3.41 -18.39
N SER A 423 -1.24 2.76 -17.40
CA SER A 423 -1.60 2.92 -16.00
C SER A 423 -0.43 2.62 -15.07
N THR A 424 -0.56 2.99 -13.79
CA THR A 424 0.44 2.65 -12.76
C THR A 424 0.57 1.13 -12.54
N LEU A 425 -0.46 0.34 -12.89
CA LEU A 425 -0.38 -1.12 -12.83
C LEU A 425 0.46 -1.67 -13.97
N TRP A 426 0.28 -1.15 -15.18
CA TRP A 426 1.11 -1.48 -16.34
C TRP A 426 2.57 -1.09 -16.12
N HIS A 427 2.82 0.13 -15.62
CA HIS A 427 4.17 0.54 -15.24
C HIS A 427 4.77 -0.45 -14.22
N ARG A 428 4.02 -0.80 -13.18
CA ARG A 428 4.51 -1.74 -12.15
C ARG A 428 4.81 -3.13 -12.70
N TYR A 429 3.92 -3.66 -13.56
CA TYR A 429 4.05 -4.97 -14.17
C TYR A 429 5.24 -5.04 -15.14
N LEU A 430 5.34 -4.08 -16.05
CA LEU A 430 6.35 -4.07 -17.12
C LEU A 430 7.75 -3.77 -16.60
N LYS A 431 7.87 -3.00 -15.53
CA LYS A 431 9.16 -2.71 -14.88
C LYS A 431 9.88 -3.98 -14.41
N ASP A 432 9.15 -4.96 -13.89
CA ASP A 432 9.72 -6.20 -13.36
C ASP A 432 9.82 -7.29 -14.44
N LEU A 433 9.40 -7.02 -15.69
CA LEU A 433 9.37 -7.99 -16.80
C LEU A 433 10.73 -8.64 -17.12
N PRO A 434 11.89 -7.94 -17.01
CA PRO A 434 13.19 -8.59 -17.19
C PRO A 434 13.51 -9.66 -16.13
N GLU A 435 12.83 -9.64 -14.98
CA GLU A 435 13.07 -10.56 -13.86
C GLU A 435 12.09 -11.74 -13.80
N VAL A 436 11.03 -11.73 -14.62
CA VAL A 436 10.02 -12.82 -14.65
C VAL A 436 10.44 -13.96 -15.58
N THR A 437 9.72 -15.08 -15.53
CA THR A 437 10.02 -16.28 -16.33
C THR A 437 9.65 -16.11 -17.81
N ASP A 438 10.30 -16.89 -18.70
CA ASP A 438 9.95 -16.95 -20.13
C ASP A 438 8.46 -17.26 -20.36
N ALA A 439 7.85 -18.07 -19.50
CA ALA A 439 6.43 -18.39 -19.57
C ALA A 439 5.54 -17.17 -19.31
N GLU A 440 5.96 -16.29 -18.40
CA GLU A 440 5.26 -15.04 -18.10
C GLU A 440 5.45 -14.00 -19.21
N GLN A 441 6.65 -13.91 -19.79
CA GLN A 441 6.89 -13.06 -20.97
C GLN A 441 6.07 -13.53 -22.17
N ALA A 442 5.99 -14.84 -22.41
CA ALA A 442 5.14 -15.42 -23.45
C ALA A 442 3.65 -15.17 -23.21
N ALA A 443 3.19 -15.20 -21.94
CA ALA A 443 1.80 -14.89 -21.59
C ALA A 443 1.44 -13.43 -21.88
N LEU A 444 2.33 -12.47 -21.56
CA LEU A 444 2.17 -11.07 -21.95
C LEU A 444 2.11 -10.94 -23.47
N ALA A 445 3.07 -11.54 -24.19
CA ALA A 445 3.11 -11.47 -25.64
C ALA A 445 1.83 -12.05 -26.28
N GLY A 446 1.30 -13.15 -25.76
CA GLY A 446 0.04 -13.75 -26.21
C GLY A 446 -1.17 -12.84 -25.96
N TYR A 447 -1.23 -12.22 -24.78
CA TYR A 447 -2.25 -11.22 -24.46
C TYR A 447 -2.22 -10.03 -25.44
N LEU A 448 -1.02 -9.50 -25.74
CA LEU A 448 -0.86 -8.37 -26.66
C LEU A 448 -1.22 -8.74 -28.11
N CYS A 449 -0.87 -9.95 -28.58
CA CYS A 449 -1.31 -10.44 -29.88
C CYS A 449 -2.85 -10.43 -30.00
N GLU A 450 -3.55 -10.86 -28.95
CA GLU A 450 -5.01 -10.89 -28.90
C GLU A 450 -5.63 -9.48 -28.84
N GLN A 451 -5.00 -8.56 -28.09
CA GLN A 451 -5.40 -7.16 -28.06
C GLN A 451 -5.30 -6.52 -29.45
N ILE A 452 -4.17 -6.70 -30.14
CA ILE A 452 -3.97 -6.19 -31.50
C ILE A 452 -5.03 -6.74 -32.46
N ARG A 453 -5.29 -8.05 -32.40
CA ARG A 453 -6.34 -8.69 -33.22
C ARG A 453 -7.70 -8.05 -33.01
N THR A 454 -8.00 -7.65 -31.77
CA THR A 454 -9.28 -7.04 -31.39
C THR A 454 -9.35 -5.56 -31.79
N SER A 455 -8.28 -4.78 -31.59
CA SER A 455 -8.26 -3.34 -31.84
C SER A 455 -8.06 -2.98 -33.32
N HIS A 456 -7.20 -3.70 -34.05
CA HIS A 456 -6.89 -3.43 -35.46
C HIS A 456 -7.70 -4.31 -36.44
N GLY A 457 -8.37 -5.36 -35.95
CA GLY A 457 -9.17 -6.26 -36.77
C GLY A 457 -8.36 -7.20 -37.67
N GLU A 458 -7.04 -7.21 -37.54
CA GLU A 458 -6.12 -8.15 -38.16
C GLU A 458 -5.12 -8.69 -37.12
N ALA A 459 -4.65 -9.93 -37.31
CA ALA A 459 -3.60 -10.48 -36.46
C ALA A 459 -2.24 -9.92 -36.87
N ALA A 460 -1.39 -9.62 -35.89
CA ALA A 460 0.03 -9.37 -36.17
C ALA A 460 0.71 -10.63 -36.72
N GLU A 461 1.73 -10.46 -37.54
CA GLU A 461 2.60 -11.55 -38.00
C GLU A 461 3.58 -11.95 -36.89
N SER A 462 4.19 -10.95 -36.25
CA SER A 462 5.15 -11.12 -35.17
C SER A 462 5.01 -10.03 -34.10
N LEU A 463 5.42 -10.37 -32.88
CA LEU A 463 5.51 -9.45 -31.75
C LEU A 463 6.81 -9.68 -31.00
N GLU A 464 7.50 -8.60 -30.66
CA GLU A 464 8.68 -8.61 -29.81
C GLU A 464 8.40 -7.88 -28.50
N LEU A 465 9.02 -8.33 -27.41
CA LEU A 465 9.11 -7.61 -26.15
C LEU A 465 10.55 -7.15 -26.00
N VAL A 466 10.77 -5.84 -25.98
CA VAL A 466 12.11 -5.24 -25.91
C VAL A 466 12.20 -4.37 -24.67
N TYR A 467 13.15 -4.67 -23.78
CA TYR A 467 13.48 -3.81 -22.66
C TYR A 467 14.58 -2.84 -23.05
N VAL A 468 14.32 -1.55 -22.84
CA VAL A 468 15.27 -0.46 -23.09
C VAL A 468 15.75 0.04 -21.75
N GLU A 469 17.00 -0.24 -21.42
CA GLU A 469 17.63 0.15 -20.17
C GLU A 469 18.53 1.38 -20.37
N HIS A 470 18.45 2.32 -19.43
CA HIS A 470 19.26 3.51 -19.34
C HIS A 470 20.13 3.45 -18.08
N GLU A 471 21.44 3.62 -18.23
CA GLU A 471 22.35 3.74 -17.08
C GLU A 471 22.44 5.20 -16.61
N ILE A 472 22.01 5.47 -15.38
CA ILE A 472 21.92 6.83 -14.82
C ILE A 472 23.30 7.44 -14.67
N ARG A 473 23.57 8.50 -15.43
CA ARG A 473 24.73 9.37 -15.27
C ARG A 473 24.27 10.73 -14.78
N LEU A 474 24.67 11.05 -13.54
CA LEU A 474 24.38 12.37 -12.96
C LEU A 474 24.97 13.53 -13.76
N ASP A 475 25.99 13.25 -14.59
CA ASP A 475 26.68 14.20 -15.45
C ASP A 475 26.87 13.58 -16.85
N GLY A 476 26.12 14.07 -17.85
CA GLY A 476 26.17 13.61 -19.25
C GLY A 476 24.94 12.78 -19.68
N PRO A 477 24.89 12.33 -20.93
CA PRO A 477 23.78 11.51 -21.42
C PRO A 477 23.86 10.08 -20.88
N ASP A 478 22.71 9.49 -20.59
CA ASP A 478 22.57 8.11 -20.16
C ASP A 478 22.83 7.16 -21.34
N PRO A 479 23.75 6.19 -21.22
CA PRO A 479 23.88 5.08 -22.15
C PRO A 479 22.59 4.29 -22.22
N VAL A 480 22.26 3.83 -23.43
CA VAL A 480 21.07 3.02 -23.69
C VAL A 480 21.50 1.62 -24.13
N GLU A 481 21.01 0.61 -23.43
CA GLU A 481 21.11 -0.80 -23.81
C GLU A 481 19.72 -1.34 -24.15
N ARG A 482 19.64 -2.16 -25.19
CA ARG A 482 18.36 -2.76 -25.64
C ARG A 482 18.49 -4.27 -25.59
N GLN A 483 17.58 -4.90 -24.86
CA GLN A 483 17.51 -6.33 -24.70
C GLN A 483 16.18 -6.84 -25.22
N THR A 484 16.19 -7.71 -26.23
CA THR A 484 14.99 -8.47 -26.60
C THR A 484 14.75 -9.51 -25.51
N LEU A 485 13.62 -9.37 -24.80
CA LEU A 485 13.19 -10.30 -23.76
C LEU A 485 12.52 -11.52 -24.39
N HIS A 486 11.58 -11.29 -25.30
CA HIS A 486 10.79 -12.35 -25.94
C HIS A 486 10.45 -11.98 -27.39
N SER A 487 10.25 -12.98 -28.24
CA SER A 487 9.77 -12.80 -29.62
C SER A 487 8.95 -14.01 -30.02
N GLN A 488 7.78 -13.77 -30.60
CA GLN A 488 6.91 -14.85 -31.08
C GLN A 488 6.02 -14.43 -32.26
N PRO A 489 5.59 -15.37 -33.10
CA PRO A 489 4.51 -15.12 -34.04
C PRO A 489 3.17 -14.95 -33.32
N CYS A 490 2.32 -14.03 -33.80
CA CYS A 490 0.94 -13.90 -33.33
C CYS A 490 -0.06 -14.73 -34.17
N SER A 491 0.43 -15.39 -35.22
CA SER A 491 -0.32 -16.32 -36.07
C SER A 491 -0.33 -17.73 -35.47
N GLY A 492 -1.15 -17.95 -34.44
CA GLY A 492 -1.29 -19.23 -33.74
C GLY A 492 -2.74 -19.54 -33.38
#